data_AF-A0A6N6T2Q5-F1
#
_entry.id   AF-A0A6N6T2Q5-F1
#
_cell.length_a   1.000
_cell.length_b   1.000
_cell.length_c   1.000
_cell.angle_alpha   90.00
_cell.angle_beta   90.00
_cell.angle_gamma   90.00
#
_symmetry.space_group_name_H-M   'P 1'
#
loop_
_entity.id
_entity.type
_entity.pdbx_description
1 polymer ?
#
loop_
_entity_poly.entity_id
_entity_poly.type
_entity_poly.pdbx_seq_one_letter_code
_entity_poly.pdbx_strand_id
1 'polypeptide(L)'
;MASPSSFAAEAVANPKRFYDRPGQVLLDRRLKRQEKLAILEAWELEARSLAVATEENMSGGEPDMLSEVVQARIALGKDTPPDDGAAAPTKHGVRRQER
;
A
#
# COMPACT_ATOMS: atom_id res chain seq x y z
N MET A 1 8.80 -9.13 11.93
CA MET A 1 8.71 -8.45 10.61
C MET A 1 8.21 -9.48 9.62
N ALA A 2 7.05 -9.27 8.99
CA ALA A 2 6.58 -10.20 7.96
C ALA A 2 7.50 -10.05 6.74
N SER A 3 8.23 -11.10 6.38
CA SER A 3 9.07 -11.10 5.19
C SER A 3 8.21 -10.79 3.96
N PRO A 4 8.63 -9.85 3.09
CA PRO A 4 7.93 -9.62 1.84
C PRO A 4 8.03 -10.89 1.00
N SER A 5 6.91 -11.29 0.42
CA SER A 5 6.88 -12.40 -0.53
C SER A 5 7.78 -12.02 -1.72
N SER A 6 8.56 -12.96 -2.29
CA SER A 6 9.44 -12.64 -3.44
C SER A 6 8.69 -11.96 -4.59
N PHE A 7 7.40 -12.31 -4.76
CA PHE A 7 6.50 -11.64 -5.70
C PHE A 7 6.26 -10.16 -5.39
N ALA A 8 6.02 -9.80 -4.12
CA ALA A 8 5.78 -8.41 -3.74
C ALA A 8 7.03 -7.55 -3.98
N ALA A 9 8.21 -8.08 -3.68
CA ALA A 9 9.47 -7.39 -3.97
C ALA A 9 9.65 -7.12 -5.48
N GLU A 10 9.31 -8.09 -6.33
CA GLU A 10 9.38 -7.94 -7.79
C GLU A 10 8.32 -6.96 -8.32
N ALA A 11 7.12 -7.00 -7.75
CA ALA A 11 6.04 -6.07 -8.07
C ALA A 11 6.31 -4.63 -7.58
N VAL A 12 7.04 -4.44 -6.49
CA VAL A 12 7.53 -3.12 -6.05
C VAL A 12 8.54 -2.56 -7.05
N ALA A 13 9.44 -3.41 -7.55
CA ALA A 13 10.46 -3.00 -8.50
C ALA A 13 9.89 -2.68 -9.90
N ASN A 14 8.86 -3.40 -10.35
CA ASN A 14 8.24 -3.19 -11.66
C ASN A 14 6.73 -3.45 -11.63
N PRO A 15 5.93 -2.55 -11.03
CA PRO A 15 4.49 -2.77 -10.86
C PRO A 15 3.74 -2.88 -12.20
N LYS A 16 4.13 -2.06 -13.18
CA LYS A 16 3.55 -2.03 -14.54
C LYS A 16 3.71 -3.35 -15.31
N ARG A 17 4.65 -4.22 -14.90
CA ARG A 17 4.85 -5.53 -15.51
C ARG A 17 3.78 -6.54 -15.07
N PHE A 18 3.25 -6.37 -13.87
CA PHE A 18 2.28 -7.29 -13.27
C PHE A 18 0.85 -6.76 -13.32
N TYR A 19 0.70 -5.44 -13.36
CA TYR A 19 -0.59 -4.78 -13.31
C TYR A 19 -0.64 -3.68 -14.37
N ASP A 20 -1.68 -3.67 -15.18
CA ASP A 20 -1.97 -2.55 -16.10
C ASP A 20 -2.43 -1.30 -15.35
N ARG A 21 -3.14 -1.48 -14.23
CA ARG A 21 -3.72 -0.40 -13.44
C ARG A 21 -3.46 -0.56 -11.95
N PRO A 22 -3.22 0.54 -11.21
CA PRO A 22 -2.99 0.48 -9.77
C PRO A 22 -4.18 -0.08 -9.00
N GLY A 23 -5.41 0.08 -9.51
CA GLY A 23 -6.60 -0.55 -8.94
C GLY A 23 -6.54 -2.09 -8.89
N GLN A 24 -5.79 -2.75 -9.78
CA GLN A 24 -5.65 -4.21 -9.76
C GLN A 24 -4.88 -4.70 -8.53
N VAL A 25 -3.94 -3.91 -8.01
CA VAL A 25 -3.18 -4.22 -6.78
C VAL A 25 -4.12 -4.35 -5.58
N LEU A 26 -5.22 -3.59 -5.56
CA LEU A 26 -6.23 -3.68 -4.51
C LEU A 26 -6.99 -5.00 -4.55
N LEU A 27 -7.30 -5.48 -5.76
CA LEU A 27 -8.03 -6.72 -6.00
C LEU A 27 -7.19 -7.97 -5.73
N ASP A 28 -5.86 -7.86 -5.78
CA ASP A 28 -4.97 -8.99 -5.59
C ASP A 28 -4.98 -9.45 -4.12
N ARG A 29 -5.52 -10.65 -3.88
CA ARG A 29 -5.60 -11.25 -2.52
C ARG A 29 -4.30 -11.93 -2.09
N ARG A 30 -3.33 -12.10 -2.98
CA ARG A 30 -2.03 -12.70 -2.67
C ARG A 30 -1.15 -11.74 -1.88
N LEU A 31 -1.39 -10.43 -2.03
CA LEU A 31 -0.66 -9.36 -1.37
C LEU A 31 -1.29 -8.98 -0.03
N LYS A 32 -0.45 -8.79 0.98
CA LYS A 32 -0.87 -8.15 2.23
C LYS A 32 -1.04 -6.65 2.02
N ARG A 33 -1.83 -6.00 2.89
CA ARG A 33 -2.03 -4.55 2.87
C ARG A 33 -0.73 -3.75 2.82
N GLN A 34 0.26 -4.14 3.62
CA GLN A 34 1.58 -3.49 3.64
C GLN A 34 2.33 -3.66 2.31
N GLU A 35 2.22 -4.84 1.68
CA GLU A 35 2.81 -5.09 0.35
C GLU A 35 2.09 -4.29 -0.74
N LYS A 36 0.75 -4.22 -0.70
CA LYS A 36 -0.05 -3.38 -1.61
C LYS A 36 0.34 -1.91 -1.50
N LEU A 37 0.52 -1.40 -0.28
CA LEU A 37 0.97 -0.03 -0.04
C LEU A 37 2.36 0.21 -0.64
N ALA A 38 3.32 -0.69 -0.39
CA ALA A 38 4.67 -0.57 -0.93
C ALA A 38 4.69 -0.54 -2.47
N ILE A 39 3.87 -1.39 -3.10
CA ILE A 39 3.75 -1.44 -4.57
C ILE A 39 3.15 -0.12 -5.10
N LEU A 40 2.06 0.35 -4.49
CA LEU A 40 1.41 1.61 -4.91
C LEU A 40 2.31 2.83 -4.69
N GLU A 41 3.10 2.86 -3.61
CA GLU A 41 4.03 3.95 -3.33
C GLU A 41 5.18 4.02 -4.33
N ALA A 42 5.80 2.87 -4.65
CA ALA A 42 6.81 2.80 -5.70
C ALA A 42 6.24 3.24 -7.07
N TRP A 43 5.02 2.81 -7.38
CA TRP A 43 4.34 3.18 -8.63
C TRP A 43 4.05 4.69 -8.70
N GLU A 44 3.66 5.32 -7.59
CA GLU A 44 3.45 6.76 -7.50
C GLU A 44 4.72 7.54 -7.86
N LEU A 45 5.86 7.12 -7.30
CA LEU A 45 7.15 7.76 -7.54
C LEU A 45 7.57 7.66 -9.00
N GLU A 46 7.41 6.48 -9.61
CA GLU A 46 7.68 6.24 -11.03
C GLU A 46 6.76 7.07 -11.93
N ALA A 47 5.46 7.12 -11.61
CA ALA A 47 4.49 7.94 -12.35
C ALA A 47 4.83 9.42 -12.28
N ARG A 48 5.22 9.92 -11.09
CA ARG A 48 5.65 11.30 -10.90
C ARG A 48 6.93 11.62 -11.67
N SER A 49 7.90 10.69 -11.71
CA SER A 49 9.14 10.84 -12.47
C SER A 49 8.88 10.90 -13.99
N LEU A 50 7.97 10.06 -14.50
CA LEU A 50 7.51 10.09 -15.89
C LEU A 50 6.73 11.37 -16.24
N ALA A 51 5.90 11.86 -15.32
CA ALA A 51 5.15 13.10 -15.50
C ALA A 51 6.09 14.32 -15.60
N VAL A 52 7.15 14.38 -14.78
CA VAL A 52 8.19 15.42 -14.85
C VAL A 52 8.92 15.41 -16.20
N ALA A 53 9.14 14.23 -16.80
CA ALA A 53 9.71 14.14 -18.14
C ALA A 53 8.77 14.64 -19.26
N THR A 54 7.48 14.83 -18.96
CA THR A 54 6.45 15.26 -19.92
C THR A 54 6.02 16.73 -19.69
N GLU A 55 6.58 17.40 -18.67
CA GLU A 55 6.17 18.74 -18.21
C GLU A 55 6.59 19.91 -19.13
N GLU A 56 6.96 19.64 -20.38
CA GLU A 56 7.03 20.67 -21.44
C GLU A 56 5.81 20.67 -22.38
N ASN A 57 4.83 19.76 -22.22
CA ASN A 57 3.71 19.69 -23.17
C ASN A 57 2.32 19.51 -22.54
N MET A 58 1.83 20.62 -21.96
CA MET A 58 0.42 21.05 -21.93
C MET A 58 -0.63 20.27 -21.10
N SER A 59 -1.45 21.06 -20.41
CA SER A 59 -2.68 20.70 -19.69
C SER A 59 -3.63 19.75 -20.42
N GLY A 60 -4.35 18.92 -19.66
CA GLY A 60 -5.79 18.74 -19.90
C GLY A 60 -6.36 17.32 -19.84
N GLY A 61 -6.90 16.95 -18.68
CA GLY A 61 -8.19 16.24 -18.62
C GLY A 61 -8.20 14.71 -18.57
N GLU A 62 -7.11 14.00 -18.89
CA GLU A 62 -7.06 12.55 -18.72
C GLU A 62 -6.67 12.15 -17.28
N PRO A 63 -7.23 11.05 -16.73
CA PRO A 63 -6.83 10.56 -15.41
C PRO A 63 -5.36 10.16 -15.45
N ASP A 64 -4.51 11.03 -14.91
CA ASP A 64 -3.08 10.76 -14.81
C ASP A 64 -2.87 9.49 -13.97
N MET A 65 -1.89 8.68 -14.36
CA MET A 65 -1.55 7.45 -13.66
C MET A 65 -1.28 7.71 -12.17
N LEU A 66 -0.75 8.89 -11.83
CA LEU A 66 -0.59 9.38 -10.47
C LEU A 66 -1.93 9.49 -9.72
N SER A 67 -2.96 10.05 -10.35
CA SER A 67 -4.30 10.16 -9.73
C SER A 67 -4.90 8.78 -9.45
N GLU A 68 -4.79 7.83 -10.37
CA GLU A 68 -5.29 6.47 -10.13
C GLU A 68 -4.56 5.77 -8.97
N VAL A 69 -3.24 5.95 -8.86
CA VAL A 69 -2.43 5.40 -7.76
C VAL A 69 -2.86 6.01 -6.41
N VAL A 70 -3.05 7.32 -6.36
CA VAL A 70 -3.49 8.03 -5.15
C VAL A 70 -4.88 7.56 -4.72
N GLN A 71 -5.83 7.45 -5.65
CA GLN A 71 -7.16 6.92 -5.35
C GLN A 71 -7.09 5.49 -4.81
N ALA A 72 -6.21 4.65 -5.38
CA ALA A 72 -6.03 3.29 -4.90
C ALA A 72 -5.49 3.25 -3.46
N ARG A 73 -4.51 4.09 -3.12
CA ARG A 73 -3.98 4.20 -1.74
C ARG A 73 -5.06 4.67 -0.75
N ILE A 74 -5.87 5.65 -1.12
CA ILE A 74 -6.99 6.14 -0.30
C ILE A 74 -8.04 5.05 -0.09
N ALA A 75 -8.42 4.34 -1.15
CA ALA A 75 -9.36 3.23 -1.07
C ALA A 75 -8.86 2.12 -0.14
N LEU A 76 -7.56 1.80 -0.22
CA LEU A 76 -6.93 0.87 0.72
C LEU A 76 -7.05 1.41 2.16
N GLY A 77 -6.70 2.66 2.42
CA GLY A 77 -6.80 3.28 3.75
C GLY A 77 -8.20 3.31 4.37
N LYS A 78 -9.26 3.42 3.55
CA LYS A 78 -10.66 3.44 4.01
C LYS A 78 -11.22 2.06 4.40
N ASP A 79 -10.66 0.98 3.85
CA ASP A 79 -11.14 -0.39 4.09
C ASP A 79 -10.71 -0.98 5.45
N THR A 80 -9.98 -0.22 6.27
CA THR A 80 -9.69 -0.60 7.64
C THR A 80 -10.82 -0.13 8.56
N PRO A 81 -11.60 -1.04 9.20
CA PRO A 81 -12.10 -0.71 10.53
C PRO A 81 -10.89 -0.36 11.42
N PRO A 82 -11.06 0.54 12.41
CA PRO A 82 -10.00 0.82 13.36
C PRO A 82 -9.44 -0.51 13.88
N ASP A 83 -8.12 -0.57 13.94
CA ASP A 83 -7.38 -1.66 14.54
C ASP A 83 -7.81 -1.77 16.02
N ASP A 84 -8.88 -2.54 16.29
CA ASP A 84 -9.17 -3.15 17.59
C ASP A 84 -8.13 -4.26 17.84
N GLY A 85 -6.85 -3.86 17.78
CA GLY A 85 -5.67 -4.70 17.82
C GLY A 85 -4.59 -4.19 18.77
N ALA A 86 -4.82 -3.06 19.44
CA ALA A 86 -4.19 -2.76 20.72
C ALA A 86 -4.78 -3.70 21.79
N ALA A 87 -4.30 -4.95 21.75
CA ALA A 87 -4.26 -5.81 22.92
C ALA A 87 -3.71 -5.00 24.10
N ALA A 88 -4.59 -4.55 24.99
CA ALA A 88 -4.20 -4.38 26.38
C ALA A 88 -3.85 -5.78 26.86
N PRO A 89 -2.58 -6.11 27.16
CA PRO A 89 -2.27 -7.41 27.68
C PRO A 89 -2.94 -7.47 29.05
N THR A 90 -4.00 -8.27 29.17
CA THR A 90 -4.45 -8.77 30.45
C THR A 90 -3.26 -9.48 31.07
N LYS A 91 -2.57 -8.77 31.96
CA LYS A 91 -1.47 -9.25 32.79
C LYS A 91 -2.00 -10.41 33.64
N HIS A 92 -2.03 -11.60 33.07
CA HIS A 92 -2.19 -12.85 33.79
C HIS A 92 -0.95 -13.05 34.66
N GLY A 93 -1.11 -13.20 35.97
CA GLY A 93 -0.02 -13.65 36.83
C GLY A 93 -0.09 -13.19 38.28
N VAL A 94 -0.99 -13.83 39.03
CA VAL A 94 -0.91 -14.13 40.48
C VAL A 94 0.48 -14.01 41.15
N ARG A 95 0.55 -13.40 42.34
CA ARG A 95 1.16 -13.98 43.55
C ARG A 95 1.05 -13.06 44.80
N ARG A 96 0.48 -13.65 45.87
CA ARG A 96 0.96 -13.70 47.28
C ARG A 96 1.29 -12.37 47.98
N GLN A 97 0.52 -12.01 49.03
CA GLN A 97 0.84 -12.20 50.47
C GLN A 97 1.68 -10.98 50.98
N GLU A 98 1.45 -10.32 52.12
CA GLU A 98 1.36 -10.81 53.49
C GLU A 98 0.78 -9.73 54.44
N ARG A 99 -0.10 -10.21 55.32
CA ARG A 99 -0.29 -9.87 56.76
C ARG A 99 -0.70 -8.47 57.17
#